data_AF-A0A661NT03-F1
#
_entry.id   AF-A0A661NT03-F1
#
_cell.length_a   1.000
_cell.length_b   1.000
_cell.length_c   1.000
_cell.angle_alpha   90.00
_cell.angle_beta   90.00
_cell.angle_gamma   90.00
#
_symmetry.space_group_name_H-M   'P 1'
#
loop_
_entity.id
_entity.type
_entity.pdbx_description
1 polymer ?
#
loop_
_entity_poly.entity_id
_entity_poly.type
_entity_poly.pdbx_seq_one_letter_code
_entity_poly.pdbx_strand_id
1 'polypeptide(L)'
;MQERAPSRCSQCQAPIQFRPGAGSRLCPFCNTINLVREQTVAVPSLELQIDQVFALIQGGQAQQAVQLAQKLQQESRSTPRLEFYRALALLETGKTSEAVYALIDLTGEEASQPLRADFHALLGEALHSADRNTEALEAVEKALQIMPGHPAAALTRAHILLQAGKLGEAARLVEQTLETLAQPWKISLPPSPARGWILLAHIYGMAERPRKVIEALENLLVRDSGADLAIVAEALVLLGWNTLKVEPHSESALEFIRLGALIDTDNQHGALQLLQAALEKGGGDMGAELAALQAKRDEGLAEIRQVMSLVSSNIDITQIEPRASMKLLGEEPDRRVDILQQAADRLKISTYDRGTLYPLKDFESFRRWLVAWRARNYLVHIKHEQLERQRKNKLMAVHQVQQARAAGKEIGRRLKQRRQRTGRRLKLWLLVTIVAVLAGVAIFLAVYGDLLLDSFSGRLLRIDCRPDSACSLVVDTGAAGEKRYQRRFSSSAWQRLFARWLDQRVGRDGLVTYPLDLPCSSPAADDFRPCLGKTIHKHRFHLLPVCGGRAGRQQ
;
A
#
# COMPACT_ATOMS: atom_id res chain seq x y z
N MET A 1 -19.39 58.47 -1.12
CA MET A 1 -20.05 57.40 -0.36
C MET A 1 -18.96 56.54 0.27
N GLN A 2 -18.93 56.47 1.61
CA GLN A 2 -17.98 55.63 2.35
C GLN A 2 -18.37 54.16 2.15
N GLU A 3 -17.56 53.39 1.42
CA GLU A 3 -17.70 51.93 1.41
C GLU A 3 -17.31 51.40 2.79
N ARG A 4 -18.27 50.76 3.48
CA ARG A 4 -18.01 50.08 4.75
C ARG A 4 -16.97 48.99 4.51
N ALA A 5 -15.99 48.87 5.41
CA ALA A 5 -15.04 47.75 5.39
C ALA A 5 -15.82 46.43 5.28
N PRO A 6 -15.43 45.51 4.37
CA PRO A 6 -16.15 44.27 4.15
C PRO A 6 -16.21 43.51 5.49
N SER A 7 -17.40 43.16 5.98
CA SER A 7 -17.57 42.46 7.27
C SER A 7 -17.37 40.95 7.17
N ARG A 8 -16.83 40.48 6.03
CA ARG A 8 -16.75 39.07 5.65
C ARG A 8 -15.39 38.75 5.04
N CYS A 9 -14.96 37.50 5.21
CA CYS A 9 -13.75 36.99 4.57
C CYS A 9 -13.85 37.06 3.04
N SER A 10 -12.78 37.55 2.39
CA SER A 10 -12.61 37.56 0.93
C SER A 10 -12.76 36.16 0.30
N GLN A 11 -12.29 35.11 0.98
CA GLN A 11 -12.34 33.74 0.47
C GLN A 11 -13.61 32.99 0.89
N CYS A 12 -13.86 32.84 2.20
CA CYS A 12 -14.94 31.95 2.68
C CYS A 12 -16.25 32.68 3.03
N GLN A 13 -16.32 34.01 2.88
CA GLN A 13 -17.48 34.85 3.19
C GLN A 13 -17.98 34.77 4.65
N ALA A 14 -17.22 34.14 5.55
CA ALA A 14 -17.53 34.06 6.97
C ALA A 14 -17.44 35.45 7.63
N PRO A 15 -18.29 35.77 8.62
CA PRO A 15 -18.27 37.06 9.29
C PRO A 15 -16.95 37.24 10.06
N ILE A 16 -16.29 38.36 9.82
CA ILE A 16 -15.06 38.77 10.51
C ILE A 16 -15.33 40.13 11.15
N GLN A 17 -15.18 40.23 12.47
CA GLN A 17 -15.21 41.53 13.16
C GLN A 17 -13.88 42.23 12.95
N PHE A 18 -13.82 43.20 12.04
CA PHE A 18 -12.64 44.05 11.87
C PHE A 18 -12.54 45.04 13.04
N ARG A 19 -11.36 45.12 13.68
CA ARG A 19 -11.05 46.19 14.62
C ARG A 19 -10.34 47.30 13.86
N PRO A 20 -10.66 48.58 14.09
CA PRO A 20 -9.93 49.69 13.49
C PRO A 20 -8.43 49.59 13.83
N GLY A 21 -7.54 49.81 12.84
CA GLY A 21 -6.08 49.86 13.03
C GLY A 21 -5.29 48.55 12.84
N ALA A 22 -5.90 47.46 12.35
CA ALA A 22 -5.18 46.25 11.98
C ALA A 22 -4.99 46.19 10.44
N GLY A 23 -3.76 46.35 9.95
CA GLY A 23 -3.43 46.35 8.51
C GLY A 23 -3.78 45.05 7.77
N SER A 24 -3.84 43.93 8.49
CA SER A 24 -4.41 42.68 7.97
C SER A 24 -4.99 41.81 9.08
N ARG A 25 -5.93 40.93 8.74
CA ARG A 25 -6.47 39.94 9.68
C ARG A 25 -6.67 38.58 9.05
N LEU A 26 -6.14 37.56 9.69
CA LEU A 26 -6.41 36.17 9.37
C LEU A 26 -7.88 35.83 9.67
N CYS A 27 -8.56 35.24 8.69
CA CYS A 27 -9.89 34.69 8.91
C CYS A 27 -9.78 33.48 9.85
N PRO A 28 -10.48 33.46 11.00
CA PRO A 28 -10.40 32.33 11.93
C PRO A 28 -11.03 31.04 11.39
N PHE A 29 -11.74 31.13 10.25
CA PHE A 29 -12.44 30.00 9.64
C PHE A 29 -11.70 29.38 8.46
N CYS A 30 -10.91 30.16 7.71
CA CYS A 30 -10.22 29.67 6.51
C CYS A 30 -8.77 30.14 6.38
N ASN A 31 -8.25 30.87 7.37
CA ASN A 31 -6.89 31.39 7.42
C ASN A 31 -6.48 32.30 6.25
N THR A 32 -7.42 32.79 5.45
CA THR A 32 -7.13 33.82 4.46
C THR A 32 -6.77 35.12 5.16
N ILE A 33 -5.65 35.73 4.77
CA ILE A 33 -5.26 37.08 5.19
C ILE A 33 -6.19 38.07 4.49
N ASN A 34 -7.03 38.74 5.26
CA ASN A 34 -7.89 39.80 4.75
C ASN A 34 -7.21 41.13 5.02
N LEU A 35 -6.77 41.78 3.94
CA LEU A 35 -6.24 43.15 3.99
C LEU A 35 -7.40 44.10 4.31
N VAL A 36 -7.25 44.89 5.37
CA VAL A 36 -8.17 45.97 5.66
C VAL A 36 -7.62 47.18 4.93
N ARG A 37 -8.37 47.76 3.97
CA ARG A 37 -8.07 49.12 3.52
C ARG A 37 -8.19 50.00 4.75
N GLU A 38 -7.06 50.52 5.22
CA GLU A 38 -6.95 51.26 6.46
C GLU A 38 -7.99 52.38 6.50
N GLN A 39 -8.97 52.22 7.39
CA GLN A 39 -9.68 53.37 7.90
C GLN A 39 -8.70 54.09 8.81
N THR A 40 -8.42 55.35 8.48
CA THR A 40 -7.59 56.31 9.21
C THR A 40 -7.94 56.32 10.70
N VAL A 41 -7.27 55.49 11.48
CA VAL A 41 -7.09 55.62 12.92
C VAL A 41 -5.58 55.73 13.12
N ALA A 42 -5.14 56.67 13.94
CA ALA A 42 -3.76 57.11 14.09
C ALA A 42 -2.80 55.97 14.49
N VAL A 43 -2.36 55.16 13.52
CA VAL A 43 -1.11 54.41 13.62
C VAL A 43 -0.01 55.47 13.68
N PRO A 44 0.86 55.48 14.70
CA PRO A 44 2.00 56.38 14.72
C PRO A 44 2.79 56.25 13.43
N SER A 45 3.18 57.36 12.80
CA SER A 45 3.87 57.36 11.50
C SER A 45 5.07 56.40 11.47
N LEU A 46 5.75 56.22 12.60
CA LEU A 46 6.87 55.29 12.75
C LEU A 46 6.47 53.82 12.60
N GLU A 47 5.35 53.37 13.16
CA GLU A 47 4.91 51.97 13.04
C GLU A 47 4.56 51.62 11.58
N LEU A 48 3.92 52.55 10.86
CA LEU A 48 3.66 52.39 9.43
C LEU A 48 4.96 52.25 8.63
N GLN A 49 5.99 53.03 8.98
CA GLN A 49 7.31 52.96 8.36
C GLN A 49 8.07 51.68 8.73
N ILE A 50 7.91 51.16 9.96
CA ILE A 50 8.43 49.85 10.37
C ILE A 50 7.75 48.73 9.57
N ASP A 51 6.44 48.81 9.38
CA ASP A 51 5.70 47.87 8.53
C ASP A 51 6.15 47.96 7.07
N GLN A 52 6.57 49.13 6.59
CA GLN A 52 7.20 49.29 5.28
C GLN A 52 8.57 48.59 5.19
N VAL A 53 9.42 48.67 6.24
CA VAL A 53 10.67 47.87 6.30
C VAL A 53 10.35 46.38 6.15
N PHE A 54 9.35 45.90 6.88
CA PHE A 54 8.92 44.51 6.78
C PHE A 54 8.40 44.15 5.37
N ALA A 55 7.59 45.01 4.76
CA ALA A 55 7.10 44.81 3.40
C ALA A 55 8.25 44.74 2.38
N LEU A 56 9.31 45.54 2.56
CA LEU A 56 10.51 45.49 1.72
C LEU A 56 11.24 44.14 1.86
N ILE A 57 11.35 43.59 3.07
CA ILE A 57 11.92 42.25 3.32
C ILE A 57 11.09 41.19 2.59
N GLN A 58 9.77 41.18 2.79
CA GLN A 58 8.88 40.23 2.11
C GLN A 58 8.91 40.38 0.58
N GLY A 59 9.21 41.57 0.07
CA GLY A 59 9.43 41.84 -1.35
C GLY A 59 10.81 41.45 -1.89
N GLY A 60 11.66 40.83 -1.07
CA GLY A 60 13.05 40.51 -1.41
C GLY A 60 13.87 41.76 -1.73
N GLN A 61 13.54 42.90 -1.10
CA GLN A 61 14.24 44.18 -1.21
C GLN A 61 15.07 44.44 0.05
N ALA A 62 15.75 43.40 0.54
CA ALA A 62 16.50 43.42 1.80
C ALA A 62 17.47 44.61 1.90
N GLN A 63 18.16 44.97 0.81
CA GLN A 63 19.05 46.13 0.80
C GLN A 63 18.32 47.46 1.05
N GLN A 64 17.14 47.65 0.47
CA GLN A 64 16.31 48.83 0.71
C GLN A 64 15.72 48.79 2.13
N ALA A 65 15.35 47.61 2.62
CA ALA A 65 14.88 47.42 3.98
C ALA A 65 15.96 47.83 5.00
N VAL A 66 17.23 47.45 4.78
CA VAL A 66 18.37 47.89 5.61
C VAL A 66 18.49 49.42 5.60
N GLN A 67 18.45 50.05 4.41
CA GLN A 67 18.58 51.50 4.28
C GLN A 67 17.45 52.26 4.99
N LEU A 68 16.20 51.82 4.77
CA LEU A 68 15.05 52.41 5.44
C LEU A 68 15.14 52.21 6.95
N ALA A 69 15.49 51.00 7.41
CA ALA A 69 15.62 50.74 8.85
C ALA A 69 16.70 51.60 9.52
N GLN A 70 17.85 51.77 8.86
CA GLN A 70 18.92 52.67 9.33
C GLN A 70 18.49 54.13 9.38
N LYS A 71 17.73 54.59 8.38
CA LYS A 71 17.16 55.94 8.38
C LYS A 71 16.20 56.14 9.55
N LEU A 72 15.28 55.20 9.76
CA LEU A 72 14.31 55.25 10.87
C LEU A 72 15.01 55.23 12.25
N GLN A 73 16.09 54.45 12.36
CA GLN A 73 16.92 54.40 13.56
C GLN A 73 17.59 55.75 13.87
N GLN A 74 17.94 56.53 12.86
CA GLN A 74 18.55 57.87 13.04
C GLN A 74 17.51 58.96 13.36
N GLU A 75 16.31 58.85 12.79
CA GLU A 75 15.25 59.86 12.90
C GLU A 75 14.36 59.68 14.14
N SER A 76 14.34 58.49 14.75
CA SER A 76 13.44 58.14 15.86
C SER A 76 14.12 57.24 16.88
N ARG A 77 13.54 57.14 18.09
CA ARG A 77 14.00 56.16 19.09
C ARG A 77 13.78 54.75 18.52
N SER A 78 14.86 53.98 18.42
CA SER A 78 14.79 52.61 17.92
C SER A 78 13.86 51.74 18.77
N THR A 79 13.10 50.87 18.10
CA THR A 79 12.22 49.89 18.75
C THR A 79 12.78 48.48 18.53
N PRO A 80 12.56 47.54 19.47
CA PRO A 80 13.04 46.17 19.31
C PRO A 80 12.54 45.49 18.02
N ARG A 81 11.35 45.87 17.56
CA ARG A 81 10.77 45.38 16.30
C ARG A 81 11.52 45.91 15.07
N LEU A 82 11.89 47.20 15.05
CA LEU A 82 12.67 47.79 13.97
C LEU A 82 14.06 47.14 13.88
N GLU A 83 14.74 46.96 15.01
CA GLU A 83 16.05 46.30 15.05
C GLU A 83 15.97 44.83 14.62
N PHE A 84 14.90 44.13 14.99
CA PHE A 84 14.63 42.77 14.52
C PHE A 84 14.52 42.70 12.99
N TYR A 85 13.71 43.58 12.38
CA TYR A 85 13.59 43.61 10.93
C TYR A 85 14.89 44.05 10.25
N ARG A 86 15.66 44.96 10.84
CA ARG A 86 16.99 45.32 10.35
C ARG A 86 17.93 44.12 10.36
N ALA A 87 17.96 43.36 11.46
CA ALA A 87 18.79 42.16 11.58
C ALA A 87 18.39 41.07 10.56
N LEU A 88 17.09 40.86 10.37
CA LEU A 88 16.56 39.96 9.33
C LEU A 88 17.03 40.39 7.93
N ALA A 89 16.92 41.68 7.60
CA ALA A 89 17.37 42.21 6.32
C ALA A 89 18.90 42.13 6.15
N LEU A 90 19.68 42.26 7.23
CA LEU A 90 21.14 42.05 7.20
C LEU A 90 21.49 40.60 6.87
N LEU A 91 20.76 39.61 7.40
CA LEU A 91 20.95 38.21 7.05
C LEU A 91 20.66 37.94 5.58
N GLU A 92 19.54 38.45 5.06
CA GLU A 92 19.18 38.28 3.64
C GLU A 92 20.17 38.94 2.67
N THR A 93 20.92 39.95 3.14
CA THR A 93 21.99 40.60 2.36
C THR A 93 23.36 39.95 2.54
N GLY A 94 23.45 38.84 3.28
CA GLY A 94 24.70 38.11 3.54
C GLY A 94 25.63 38.78 4.56
N LYS A 95 25.17 39.84 5.24
CA LYS A 95 25.92 40.54 6.29
C LYS A 95 25.78 39.82 7.63
N THR A 96 26.10 38.53 7.65
CA THR A 96 25.81 37.62 8.75
C THR A 96 26.44 38.08 10.07
N SER A 97 27.67 38.58 10.05
CA SER A 97 28.35 39.07 11.27
C SER A 97 27.63 40.28 11.87
N GLU A 98 27.25 41.27 11.07
CA GLU A 98 26.51 42.45 11.54
C GLU A 98 25.15 42.05 12.14
N ALA A 99 24.46 41.09 11.51
CA ALA A 99 23.21 40.57 12.01
C ALA A 99 23.36 39.85 13.35
N VAL A 100 24.40 39.03 13.52
CA VAL A 100 24.68 38.34 14.79
C VAL A 100 24.88 39.35 15.92
N TYR A 101 25.69 40.39 15.72
CA TYR A 101 25.90 41.42 16.75
C TYR A 101 24.60 42.14 17.10
N ALA A 102 23.84 42.58 16.09
CA ALA A 102 22.56 43.24 16.31
C ALA A 102 21.56 42.35 17.09
N LEU A 103 21.55 41.05 16.81
CA LEU A 103 20.67 40.09 17.49
C LEU A 103 21.12 39.80 18.92
N ILE A 104 22.43 39.75 19.19
CA ILE A 104 22.94 39.61 20.56
C ILE A 104 22.47 40.78 21.42
N ASP A 105 22.65 42.02 20.94
CA ASP A 105 22.19 43.22 21.64
C ASP A 105 20.68 43.16 21.90
N LEU A 106 19.92 42.74 20.88
CA LEU A 106 18.47 42.63 20.95
C LEU A 106 17.96 41.60 21.96
N THR A 107 18.72 40.52 22.21
CA THR A 107 18.34 39.52 23.24
C THR A 107 18.40 40.08 24.67
N GLY A 108 19.07 41.21 24.90
CA GLY A 108 19.10 41.92 26.17
C GLY A 108 17.94 42.91 26.37
N GLU A 109 17.17 43.20 25.33
CA GLU A 109 16.11 44.22 25.34
C GLU A 109 14.75 43.68 25.86
N GLU A 110 13.94 44.57 26.42
CA GLU A 110 12.57 44.23 26.82
C GLU A 110 11.64 44.12 25.60
N ALA A 111 11.03 42.96 25.43
CA ALA A 111 10.06 42.69 24.36
C ALA A 111 9.01 41.65 24.79
N SER A 112 7.92 41.56 24.03
CA SER A 112 6.90 40.52 24.25
C SER A 112 7.50 39.11 24.14
N GLN A 113 6.93 38.12 24.83
CA GLN A 113 7.44 36.74 24.78
C GLN A 113 7.59 36.19 23.35
N PRO A 114 6.61 36.35 22.44
CA PRO A 114 6.77 36.01 21.03
C PRO A 114 7.99 36.62 20.37
N LEU A 115 8.16 37.93 20.50
CA LEU A 115 9.22 38.66 19.83
C LEU A 115 10.60 38.30 20.42
N ARG A 116 10.70 38.04 21.73
CA ARG A 116 11.92 37.50 22.33
C ARG A 116 12.27 36.10 21.83
N ALA A 117 11.27 35.24 21.60
CA ALA A 117 11.51 33.93 20.99
C ALA A 117 12.00 34.09 19.54
N ASP A 118 11.43 35.03 18.78
CA ASP A 118 11.89 35.37 17.42
C ASP A 118 13.35 35.87 17.43
N PHE A 119 13.76 36.69 18.41
CA PHE A 119 15.16 37.17 18.54
C PHE A 119 16.13 36.00 18.66
N HIS A 120 15.85 35.07 19.57
CA HIS A 120 16.70 33.90 19.80
C HIS A 120 16.66 32.92 18.62
N ALA A 121 15.51 32.75 17.97
CA ALA A 121 15.38 31.89 16.80
C ALA A 121 16.21 32.42 15.63
N LEU A 122 16.10 33.74 15.35
CA LEU A 122 16.86 34.40 14.29
C LEU A 122 18.35 34.47 14.62
N LEU A 123 18.72 34.67 15.88
CA LEU A 123 20.12 34.56 16.34
C LEU A 123 20.68 33.17 16.08
N GLY A 124 19.89 32.12 16.34
CA GLY A 124 20.25 30.75 16.00
C GLY A 124 20.51 30.55 14.51
N GLU A 125 19.63 31.06 13.64
CA GLU A 125 19.79 31.00 12.18
C GLU A 125 21.02 31.79 11.72
N ALA A 126 21.27 32.97 12.28
CA ALA A 126 22.42 33.81 12.00
C ALA A 126 23.74 33.13 12.38
N LEU A 127 23.81 32.56 13.59
CA LEU A 127 24.98 31.84 14.10
C LEU A 127 25.25 30.57 13.29
N HIS A 128 24.20 29.83 12.92
CA HIS A 128 24.32 28.67 12.06
C HIS A 128 24.86 29.05 10.67
N SER A 129 24.37 30.14 10.08
CA SER A 129 24.87 30.67 8.80
C SER A 129 26.32 31.18 8.89
N ALA A 130 26.83 31.42 10.09
CA ALA A 130 28.21 31.77 10.39
C ALA A 130 29.06 30.56 10.83
N ASP A 131 28.58 29.33 10.64
CA ASP A 131 29.20 28.06 11.05
C ASP A 131 29.46 27.94 12.57
N ARG A 132 28.80 28.76 13.40
CA ARG A 132 28.90 28.74 14.88
C ARG A 132 27.83 27.85 15.49
N ASN A 133 27.83 26.58 15.11
CA ASN A 133 26.75 25.63 15.41
C ASN A 133 26.49 25.38 16.90
N THR A 134 27.51 25.44 17.76
CA THR A 134 27.34 25.27 19.22
C THR A 134 26.54 26.41 19.83
N GLU A 135 26.89 27.65 19.50
CA GLU A 135 26.18 28.84 19.97
C GLU A 135 24.80 28.97 19.32
N ALA A 136 24.67 28.53 18.06
CA ALA A 136 23.38 28.45 17.38
C ALA A 136 22.41 27.53 18.12
N LEU A 137 22.87 26.36 18.60
CA LEU A 137 22.05 25.46 19.40
C LEU A 137 21.61 26.10 20.72
N GLU A 138 22.51 26.80 21.42
CA GLU A 138 22.15 27.51 22.66
C GLU A 138 21.08 28.58 22.42
N ALA A 139 21.21 29.36 21.34
CA ALA A 139 20.21 30.37 20.97
C ALA A 139 18.86 29.72 20.60
N VAL A 140 18.88 28.65 19.81
CA VAL A 140 17.69 27.88 19.43
C VAL A 140 17.01 27.25 20.66
N GLU A 141 17.77 26.72 21.61
CA GLU A 141 17.24 26.17 22.85
C GLU A 141 16.55 27.25 23.69
N LYS A 142 17.13 28.45 23.79
CA LYS A 142 16.46 29.59 24.45
C LYS A 142 15.15 29.97 23.76
N ALA A 143 15.12 30.01 22.43
CA ALA A 143 13.88 30.27 21.67
C ALA A 143 12.79 29.22 21.99
N LEU A 144 13.17 27.94 22.02
CA LEU A 144 12.25 26.83 22.31
C LEU A 144 11.83 26.75 23.79
N GLN A 145 12.64 27.27 24.72
CA GLN A 145 12.27 27.43 26.13
C GLN A 145 11.22 28.53 26.32
N ILE A 146 11.36 29.66 25.60
CA ILE A 146 10.40 30.77 25.65
C ILE A 146 9.10 30.38 24.95
N MET A 147 9.20 29.74 23.78
CA MET A 147 8.06 29.28 23.01
C MET A 147 8.27 27.84 22.53
N PRO A 148 7.75 26.86 23.28
CA PRO A 148 7.76 25.47 22.86
C PRO A 148 7.11 25.31 21.48
N GLY A 149 7.82 24.66 20.56
CA GLY A 149 7.35 24.44 19.19
C GLY A 149 7.62 25.59 18.22
N HIS A 150 8.39 26.63 18.59
CA HIS A 150 8.77 27.70 17.67
C HIS A 150 9.35 27.14 16.35
N PRO A 151 8.71 27.35 15.19
CA PRO A 151 9.01 26.59 13.98
C PRO A 151 10.36 26.95 13.36
N ALA A 152 10.75 28.23 13.33
CA ALA A 152 12.06 28.62 12.79
C ALA A 152 13.21 28.00 13.62
N ALA A 153 13.18 28.17 14.95
CA ALA A 153 14.11 27.52 15.87
C ALA A 153 14.15 25.99 15.71
N ALA A 154 13.00 25.33 15.57
CA ALA A 154 12.93 23.88 15.36
C ALA A 154 13.57 23.45 14.02
N LEU A 155 13.34 24.19 12.93
CA LEU A 155 13.98 23.93 11.64
C LEU A 155 15.49 24.18 11.68
N THR A 156 15.96 25.25 12.32
CA THR A 156 17.39 25.51 12.51
C THR A 156 18.04 24.39 13.32
N ARG A 157 17.39 23.92 14.41
CA ARG A 157 17.87 22.75 15.16
C ARG A 157 17.97 21.51 14.27
N ALA A 158 16.96 21.25 13.45
CA ALA A 158 16.96 20.11 12.55
C ALA A 158 18.07 20.19 11.50
N HIS A 159 18.38 21.39 11.01
CA HIS A 159 19.50 21.61 10.09
C HIS A 159 20.86 21.31 10.76
N ILE A 160 21.05 21.77 12.00
CA ILE A 160 22.27 21.46 12.76
C ILE A 160 22.35 19.94 13.06
N LEU A 161 21.23 19.28 13.37
CA LEU A 161 21.17 17.83 13.56
C LEU A 161 21.48 17.05 12.28
N LEU A 162 21.05 17.54 11.12
CA LEU A 162 21.40 16.99 9.81
C LEU A 162 22.92 17.03 9.59
N GLN A 163 23.56 18.18 9.82
CA GLN A 163 25.02 18.33 9.73
C GLN A 163 25.76 17.43 10.72
N ALA A 164 25.20 17.22 11.91
CA ALA A 164 25.73 16.29 12.90
C ALA A 164 25.46 14.79 12.59
N GLY A 165 24.82 14.46 11.46
CA GLY A 165 24.48 13.09 11.07
C GLY A 165 23.36 12.44 11.88
N LYS A 166 22.65 13.19 12.73
CA LYS A 166 21.53 12.70 13.56
C LYS A 166 20.22 12.69 12.77
N LEU A 167 20.22 11.98 11.64
CA LEU A 167 19.16 12.03 10.62
C LEU A 167 17.77 11.68 11.16
N GLY A 168 17.67 10.68 12.04
CA GLY A 168 16.39 10.23 12.59
C GLY A 168 15.75 11.25 13.54
N GLU A 169 16.56 11.98 14.32
CA GLU A 169 16.08 13.06 15.17
C GLU A 169 15.70 14.29 14.34
N ALA A 170 16.54 14.65 13.36
CA ALA A 170 16.27 15.75 12.44
C ALA A 170 14.94 15.54 11.69
N ALA A 171 14.73 14.37 11.10
CA ALA A 171 13.50 14.08 10.33
C ALA A 171 12.25 14.20 11.20
N ARG A 172 12.24 13.61 12.40
CA ARG A 172 11.09 13.70 13.32
C ARG A 172 10.79 15.14 13.70
N LEU A 173 11.82 15.94 13.96
CA LEU A 173 11.65 17.33 14.34
C LEU A 173 11.05 18.16 13.20
N VAL A 174 11.50 17.93 11.96
CA VAL A 174 10.94 18.60 10.78
C VAL A 174 9.50 18.16 10.52
N GLU A 175 9.20 16.86 10.61
CA GLU A 175 7.83 16.33 10.44
C GLU A 175 6.87 16.94 11.46
N GLN A 176 7.25 16.96 12.74
CA GLN A 176 6.47 17.63 13.79
C GLN A 176 6.29 19.12 13.54
N THR A 177 7.31 19.79 13.03
CA THR A 177 7.24 21.22 12.70
C THR A 177 6.30 21.48 11.52
N LEU A 178 6.32 20.63 10.49
CA LEU A 178 5.41 20.73 9.34
C LEU A 178 3.94 20.47 9.74
N GLU A 179 3.70 19.55 10.68
CA GLU A 179 2.36 19.30 11.23
C GLU A 179 1.83 20.51 12.03
N THR A 180 2.68 21.15 12.82
CA THR A 180 2.29 22.30 13.63
C THR A 180 2.19 23.58 12.80
N LEU A 181 2.97 23.72 11.72
CA LEU A 181 2.92 24.88 10.81
C LEU A 181 1.54 25.09 10.17
N ALA A 182 0.71 24.05 10.12
CA ALA A 182 -0.69 24.16 9.67
C ALA A 182 -1.61 24.91 10.66
N GLN A 183 -1.15 25.20 11.88
CA GLN A 183 -1.89 25.90 12.94
C GLN A 183 -1.56 27.41 12.96
N PRO A 184 -2.42 28.27 13.50
CA PRO A 184 -2.13 29.71 13.62
C PRO A 184 -1.06 29.98 14.70
N TRP A 185 0.00 30.71 14.34
CA TRP A 185 1.11 31.05 15.22
C TRP A 185 1.07 32.51 15.70
N LYS A 186 1.56 32.73 16.92
CA LYS A 186 1.84 34.07 17.47
C LYS A 186 3.35 34.33 17.39
N ILE A 187 3.91 34.36 16.18
CA ILE A 187 5.31 34.70 15.91
C ILE A 187 5.36 35.73 14.79
N SER A 188 6.44 36.52 14.74
CA SER A 188 6.54 37.64 13.79
C SER A 188 6.69 37.14 12.34
N LEU A 189 7.37 36.00 12.14
CA LEU A 189 7.59 35.43 10.81
C LEU A 189 7.64 33.88 10.86
N PRO A 190 6.52 33.18 10.63
CA PRO A 190 6.56 31.73 10.45
C PRO A 190 7.36 31.38 9.19
N PRO A 191 8.26 30.38 9.24
CA PRO A 191 8.97 29.93 8.05
C PRO A 191 7.98 29.30 7.06
N SER A 192 8.25 29.49 5.76
CA SER A 192 7.50 28.78 4.71
C SER A 192 7.62 27.26 4.91
N PRO A 193 6.50 26.50 4.76
CA PRO A 193 6.53 25.04 4.79
C PRO A 193 7.53 24.43 3.78
N ALA A 194 7.79 25.09 2.64
CA ALA A 194 8.80 24.66 1.68
C ALA A 194 10.19 24.49 2.30
N ARG A 195 10.60 25.36 3.23
CA ARG A 195 11.88 25.20 3.97
C ARG A 195 11.93 23.90 4.76
N GLY A 196 10.81 23.49 5.35
CA GLY A 196 10.72 22.21 6.05
C GLY A 196 10.75 21.02 5.09
N TRP A 197 9.98 21.06 4.00
CA TRP A 197 9.95 19.97 3.02
C TRP A 197 11.29 19.74 2.33
N ILE A 198 12.00 20.81 1.94
CA ILE A 198 13.31 20.68 1.29
C ILE A 198 14.36 20.14 2.27
N LEU A 199 14.34 20.59 3.54
CA LEU A 199 15.21 20.04 4.58
C LEU A 199 14.91 18.55 4.83
N LEU A 200 13.64 18.16 4.86
CA LEU A 200 13.24 16.76 4.99
C LEU A 200 13.75 15.91 3.81
N ALA A 201 13.70 16.47 2.59
CA ALA A 201 14.25 15.84 1.40
C ALA A 201 15.78 15.65 1.51
N HIS A 202 16.53 16.65 2.01
CA HIS A 202 17.96 16.51 2.26
C HIS A 202 18.27 15.45 3.32
N ILE A 203 17.54 15.45 4.44
CA ILE A 203 17.68 14.45 5.50
C ILE A 203 17.46 13.04 4.95
N TYR A 204 16.40 12.84 4.17
CA TYR A 204 16.11 11.55 3.55
C TYR A 204 17.08 11.18 2.43
N GLY A 205 17.64 12.16 1.74
CA GLY A 205 18.72 11.98 0.77
C GLY A 205 19.98 11.44 1.43
N MET A 206 20.43 12.05 2.53
CA MET A 206 21.56 11.58 3.33
C MET A 206 21.29 10.22 3.98
N ALA A 207 20.04 9.90 4.29
CA ALA A 207 19.64 8.58 4.81
C ALA A 207 19.49 7.51 3.71
N GLU A 208 19.78 7.83 2.44
CA GLU A 208 19.62 6.96 1.28
C GLU A 208 18.19 6.38 1.11
N ARG A 209 17.17 7.20 1.38
CA ARG A 209 15.74 6.82 1.27
C ARG A 209 15.06 7.52 0.11
N PRO A 210 15.33 7.17 -1.16
CA PRO A 210 14.87 7.92 -2.33
C PRO A 210 13.35 8.04 -2.42
N ARG A 211 12.60 7.01 -2.01
CA ARG A 211 11.12 7.08 -1.99
C ARG A 211 10.57 8.14 -1.03
N LYS A 212 11.22 8.32 0.13
CA LYS A 212 10.82 9.36 1.08
C LYS A 212 11.21 10.76 0.61
N VAL A 213 12.34 10.88 -0.10
CA VAL A 213 12.73 12.13 -0.78
C VAL A 213 11.66 12.53 -1.78
N ILE A 214 11.25 11.61 -2.67
CA ILE A 214 10.18 11.83 -3.64
C ILE A 214 8.91 12.31 -2.93
N GLU A 215 8.46 11.61 -1.89
CA GLU A 215 7.25 11.98 -1.14
C GLU A 215 7.32 13.40 -0.53
N ALA A 216 8.45 13.77 0.07
CA ALA A 216 8.65 15.11 0.64
C ALA A 216 8.59 16.20 -0.43
N LEU A 217 9.26 15.99 -1.57
CA LEU A 217 9.33 16.94 -2.68
C LEU A 217 7.99 17.06 -3.42
N GLU A 218 7.25 15.97 -3.56
CA GLU A 218 5.89 16.01 -4.10
C GLU A 218 4.96 16.83 -3.19
N ASN A 219 5.09 16.69 -1.87
CA ASN A 219 4.33 17.51 -0.92
C ASN A 219 4.71 18.99 -1.03
N LEU A 220 6.01 19.31 -1.18
CA LEU A 220 6.48 20.68 -1.43
C LEU A 220 5.80 21.27 -2.68
N LEU A 221 5.98 20.62 -3.83
CA LEU A 221 5.54 21.15 -5.12
C LEU A 221 4.02 21.23 -5.25
N VAL A 222 3.27 20.31 -4.62
CA VAL A 222 1.81 20.28 -4.73
C VAL A 222 1.14 21.19 -3.70
N ARG A 223 1.63 21.19 -2.45
CA ARG A 223 0.96 21.87 -1.32
C ARG A 223 1.46 23.30 -1.10
N ASP A 224 2.70 23.61 -1.46
CA ASP A 224 3.28 24.94 -1.27
C ASP A 224 3.55 25.62 -2.62
N SER A 225 2.54 26.31 -3.14
CA SER A 225 2.68 27.12 -4.36
C SER A 225 3.43 28.43 -4.13
N GLY A 226 3.74 28.77 -2.88
CA GLY A 226 4.41 30.00 -2.46
C GLY A 226 5.93 29.90 -2.36
N ALA A 227 6.49 28.71 -2.61
CA ALA A 227 7.91 28.44 -2.47
C ALA A 227 8.76 29.34 -3.39
N ASP A 228 9.93 29.75 -2.90
CA ASP A 228 10.91 30.48 -3.69
C ASP A 228 11.35 29.68 -4.93
N LEU A 229 11.61 30.37 -6.04
CA LEU A 229 11.96 29.71 -7.31
C LEU A 229 13.25 28.90 -7.23
N ALA A 230 14.21 29.27 -6.39
CA ALA A 230 15.41 28.47 -6.16
C ALA A 230 15.05 27.14 -5.47
N ILE A 231 14.21 27.18 -4.42
CA ILE A 231 13.72 25.98 -3.73
C ILE A 231 12.92 25.09 -4.68
N VAL A 232 12.08 25.67 -5.55
CA VAL A 232 11.32 24.90 -6.55
C VAL A 232 12.27 24.23 -7.56
N ALA A 233 13.29 24.94 -8.05
CA ALA A 233 14.26 24.37 -8.98
C ALA A 233 15.01 23.20 -8.33
N GLU A 234 15.51 23.39 -7.11
CA GLU A 234 16.17 22.34 -6.34
C GLU A 234 15.24 21.14 -6.14
N ALA A 235 13.98 21.38 -5.75
CA ALA A 235 13.00 20.33 -5.52
C ALA A 235 12.74 19.50 -6.77
N LEU A 236 12.64 20.12 -7.95
CA LEU A 236 12.44 19.41 -9.22
C LEU A 236 13.66 18.56 -9.60
N VAL A 237 14.87 19.11 -9.44
CA VAL A 237 16.12 18.38 -9.72
C VAL A 237 16.25 17.18 -8.79
N LEU A 238 16.05 17.36 -7.49
CA LEU A 238 16.11 16.28 -6.50
C LEU A 238 15.00 15.25 -6.72
N LEU A 239 13.79 15.68 -7.12
CA LEU A 239 12.66 14.79 -7.40
C LEU A 239 13.00 13.90 -8.60
N GLY A 240 13.46 14.49 -9.70
CA GLY A 240 13.87 13.75 -10.89
C GLY A 240 15.01 12.77 -10.58
N TRP A 241 16.07 13.23 -9.90
CA TRP A 241 17.20 12.37 -9.57
C TRP A 241 16.82 11.19 -8.67
N ASN A 242 16.03 11.43 -7.62
CA ASN A 242 15.60 10.33 -6.74
C ASN A 242 14.58 9.42 -7.41
N THR A 243 13.79 9.92 -8.36
CA THR A 243 12.94 9.08 -9.21
C THR A 243 13.78 8.18 -10.10
N LEU A 244 14.87 8.67 -10.71
CA LEU A 244 15.79 7.83 -11.50
C LEU A 244 16.46 6.73 -10.66
N LYS A 245 16.72 6.97 -9.37
CA LYS A 245 17.22 5.91 -8.46
C LYS A 245 16.22 4.78 -8.26
N VAL A 246 14.91 5.06 -8.32
CA VAL A 246 13.84 4.07 -8.16
C VAL A 246 13.45 3.46 -9.51
N GLU A 247 13.42 4.28 -10.57
CA GLU A 247 12.99 3.95 -11.92
C GLU A 247 14.03 4.47 -12.94
N PRO A 248 15.07 3.69 -13.28
CA PRO A 248 16.22 4.17 -14.05
C PRO A 248 15.93 4.70 -15.46
N HIS A 249 14.78 4.37 -16.05
CA HIS A 249 14.39 4.75 -17.42
C HIS A 249 13.13 5.62 -17.42
N SER A 250 12.91 6.40 -16.35
CA SER A 250 11.72 7.23 -16.20
C SER A 250 11.86 8.55 -16.97
N GLU A 251 11.16 8.68 -18.10
CA GLU A 251 11.12 9.95 -18.87
C GLU A 251 10.55 11.10 -18.06
N SER A 252 9.57 10.84 -17.18
CA SER A 252 9.06 11.87 -16.28
C SER A 252 10.11 12.37 -15.30
N ALA A 253 11.03 11.50 -14.88
CA ALA A 253 12.12 11.87 -14.01
C ALA A 253 13.10 12.80 -14.72
N LEU A 254 13.45 12.50 -15.98
CA LEU A 254 14.27 13.39 -16.81
C LEU A 254 13.59 14.73 -17.04
N GLU A 255 12.28 14.73 -17.32
CA GLU A 255 11.52 15.98 -17.51
C GLU A 255 11.52 16.85 -16.25
N PHE A 256 11.45 16.28 -15.04
CA PHE A 256 11.59 17.07 -13.82
C PHE A 256 12.97 17.74 -13.71
N ILE A 257 14.06 17.04 -14.07
CA ILE A 257 15.40 17.65 -14.04
C ILE A 257 15.50 18.75 -15.11
N ARG A 258 14.95 18.55 -16.32
CA ARG A 258 14.87 19.57 -17.37
C ARG A 258 14.10 20.80 -16.92
N LEU A 259 12.94 20.62 -16.30
CA LEU A 259 12.13 21.71 -15.75
C LEU A 259 12.89 22.45 -14.63
N GLY A 260 13.62 21.73 -13.78
CA GLY A 260 14.53 22.31 -12.79
C GLY A 260 15.62 23.17 -13.44
N ALA A 261 16.30 22.67 -14.48
CA ALA A 261 17.30 23.41 -15.24
C ALA A 261 16.72 24.66 -15.94
N LEU A 262 15.46 24.58 -16.40
CA LEU A 262 14.75 25.72 -16.96
C LEU A 262 14.36 26.76 -15.90
N ILE A 263 14.38 26.45 -14.60
CA ILE A 263 14.18 27.44 -13.54
C ILE A 263 15.54 27.93 -13.00
N ASP A 264 16.52 27.05 -12.87
CA ASP A 264 17.87 27.36 -12.39
C ASP A 264 18.84 27.64 -13.55
N THR A 265 18.74 28.86 -14.10
CA THR A 265 19.50 29.26 -15.29
C THR A 265 21.01 29.28 -15.08
N ASP A 266 21.45 29.46 -13.83
CA ASP A 266 22.86 29.53 -13.46
C ASP A 266 23.39 28.15 -12.99
N ASN A 267 22.54 27.12 -13.05
CA ASN A 267 22.86 25.73 -12.70
C ASN A 267 23.45 25.58 -11.29
N GLN A 268 22.96 26.37 -10.33
CA GLN A 268 23.39 26.36 -8.93
C GLN A 268 23.13 25.02 -8.24
N HIS A 269 22.07 24.31 -8.64
CA HIS A 269 21.65 23.03 -8.07
C HIS A 269 22.12 21.81 -8.89
N GLY A 270 22.99 22.04 -9.89
CA GLY A 270 23.65 20.96 -10.62
C GLY A 270 22.75 20.13 -11.54
N ALA A 271 21.65 20.71 -12.05
CA ALA A 271 20.72 20.04 -12.94
C ALA A 271 21.40 19.48 -14.19
N LEU A 272 22.34 20.22 -14.79
CA LEU A 272 23.04 19.81 -16.01
C LEU A 272 23.95 18.60 -15.78
N GLN A 273 24.64 18.54 -14.63
CA GLN A 273 25.50 17.42 -14.25
C GLN A 273 24.66 16.14 -14.05
N LEU A 274 23.49 16.27 -13.44
CA LEU A 274 22.58 15.14 -13.24
C LEU A 274 21.93 14.68 -14.54
N LEU A 275 21.58 15.59 -15.46
CA LEU A 275 21.15 15.24 -16.81
C LEU A 275 22.24 14.48 -17.56
N GLN A 276 23.47 14.99 -17.55
CA GLN A 276 24.60 14.31 -18.19
C GLN A 276 24.76 12.88 -17.64
N ALA A 277 24.80 12.72 -16.32
CA ALA A 277 24.93 11.41 -15.68
C ALA A 277 23.77 10.45 -15.99
N ALA A 278 22.56 10.98 -16.22
CA ALA A 278 21.41 10.19 -16.62
C ALA A 278 21.47 9.79 -18.11
N LEU A 279 21.89 10.70 -18.99
CA LEU A 279 22.02 10.47 -20.43
C LEU A 279 23.17 9.51 -20.78
N GLU A 280 24.29 9.56 -20.05
CA GLU A 280 25.41 8.63 -20.24
C GLU A 280 24.98 7.15 -20.09
N LYS A 281 23.99 6.88 -19.24
CA LYS A 281 23.43 5.53 -19.06
C LYS A 281 22.50 5.11 -20.21
N GLY A 282 21.90 6.07 -20.91
CA GLY A 282 20.93 5.86 -21.99
C GLY A 282 21.48 6.08 -23.40
N GLY A 283 22.75 6.48 -23.55
CA GLY A 283 23.36 6.83 -24.84
C GLY A 283 22.87 8.15 -25.42
N GLY A 284 22.39 9.08 -24.58
CA GLY A 284 21.90 10.39 -25.00
C GLY A 284 23.02 11.41 -25.26
N ASP A 285 22.75 12.39 -26.11
CA ASP A 285 23.67 13.48 -26.44
C ASP A 285 23.39 14.73 -25.60
N MET A 286 24.35 15.11 -24.75
CA MET A 286 24.25 16.30 -23.91
C MET A 286 24.25 17.60 -24.74
N GLY A 287 24.90 17.62 -25.91
CA GLY A 287 24.88 18.78 -26.81
C GLY A 287 23.47 19.06 -27.35
N ALA A 288 22.79 18.02 -27.82
CA ALA A 288 21.39 18.09 -28.22
C ALA A 288 20.47 18.50 -27.05
N GLU A 289 20.71 17.99 -25.84
CA GLU A 289 19.91 18.32 -24.65
C GLU A 289 20.07 19.80 -24.26
N LEU A 290 21.29 20.36 -24.29
CA LEU A 290 21.53 21.78 -24.04
C LEU A 290 20.84 22.67 -25.09
N ALA A 291 20.93 22.30 -26.36
CA ALA A 291 20.25 23.02 -27.44
C ALA A 291 18.71 22.99 -27.26
N ALA A 292 18.16 21.86 -26.84
CA ALA A 292 16.72 21.73 -26.56
C ALA A 292 16.29 22.58 -25.35
N LEU A 293 17.09 22.64 -24.28
CA LEU A 293 16.83 23.50 -23.12
C LEU A 293 16.87 24.98 -23.51
N GLN A 294 17.84 25.39 -24.31
CA GLN A 294 17.93 26.76 -24.82
C GLN A 294 16.73 27.12 -25.70
N ALA A 295 16.34 26.25 -26.63
CA ALA A 295 15.16 26.45 -27.46
C ALA A 295 13.87 26.58 -26.64
N LYS A 296 13.67 25.72 -25.62
CA LYS A 296 12.52 25.83 -24.70
C LYS A 296 12.51 27.16 -23.92
N ARG A 297 13.69 27.66 -23.52
CA ARG A 297 13.81 28.96 -22.85
C ARG A 297 13.41 30.10 -23.78
N ASP A 298 13.91 30.09 -25.01
CA ASP A 298 13.63 31.13 -26.02
C ASP A 298 12.15 31.13 -26.42
N GLU A 299 11.54 29.95 -26.57
CA GLU A 299 10.10 29.79 -26.79
C GLU A 299 9.29 30.40 -25.65
N GLY A 300 9.64 30.10 -24.39
CA GLY A 300 8.97 30.67 -23.22
C GLY A 300 9.08 32.19 -23.13
N LEU A 301 10.24 32.77 -23.49
CA LEU A 301 10.40 34.23 -23.57
C LEU A 301 9.56 34.84 -24.70
N ALA A 302 9.48 34.19 -25.85
CA ALA A 302 8.64 34.64 -26.97
C ALA A 302 7.15 34.63 -26.59
N GLU A 303 6.68 33.57 -25.92
CA GLU A 303 5.32 33.45 -25.39
C GLU A 303 4.99 34.62 -24.44
N ILE A 304 5.89 34.94 -23.51
CA ILE A 304 5.70 36.07 -22.57
C ILE A 304 5.63 37.40 -23.32
N ARG A 305 6.57 37.67 -24.25
CA ARG A 305 6.57 38.92 -25.03
C ARG A 305 5.25 39.10 -25.78
N GLN A 306 4.74 38.03 -26.39
CA GLN A 306 3.46 38.07 -27.10
C GLN A 306 2.31 38.42 -26.14
N VAL A 307 2.23 37.78 -24.97
CA VAL A 307 1.15 38.05 -24.02
C VAL A 307 1.25 39.46 -23.44
N MET A 308 2.44 39.92 -23.09
CA MET A 308 2.67 41.24 -22.50
C MET A 308 2.27 42.37 -23.45
N SER A 309 2.49 42.20 -24.76
CA SER A 309 2.03 43.15 -25.79
C SER A 309 0.51 43.38 -25.79
N LEU A 310 -0.26 42.39 -25.33
CA LEU A 310 -1.73 42.45 -25.26
C LEU A 310 -2.23 42.98 -23.93
N VAL A 311 -1.37 43.06 -22.91
CA VAL A 311 -1.71 43.49 -21.56
C VAL A 311 -1.42 44.98 -21.36
N SER A 312 -0.35 45.52 -21.95
CA SER A 312 -0.02 46.94 -21.83
C SER A 312 0.51 47.52 -23.13
N SER A 313 -0.11 48.58 -23.62
CA SER A 313 0.32 49.35 -24.80
C SER A 313 1.58 50.20 -24.55
N ASN A 314 1.97 50.37 -23.28
CA ASN A 314 3.04 51.28 -22.86
C ASN A 314 4.37 50.56 -22.59
N ILE A 315 4.44 49.24 -22.79
CA ILE A 315 5.68 48.47 -22.69
C ILE A 315 6.25 48.40 -24.11
N ASP A 316 7.44 48.96 -24.35
CA ASP A 316 8.14 48.76 -25.63
C ASP A 316 8.67 47.32 -25.69
N ILE A 317 7.93 46.47 -26.41
CA ILE A 317 8.18 45.02 -26.49
C ILE A 317 9.46 44.72 -27.28
N THR A 318 9.94 45.68 -28.09
CA THR A 318 11.10 45.49 -28.97
C THR A 318 12.45 45.56 -28.25
N GLN A 319 12.46 46.06 -27.00
CA GLN A 319 13.67 46.18 -26.16
C GLN A 319 13.69 45.20 -24.96
N ILE A 320 12.83 44.17 -24.95
CA ILE A 320 12.74 43.23 -23.83
C ILE A 320 13.92 42.24 -23.85
N GLU A 321 15.02 42.60 -23.17
CA GLU A 321 16.06 41.66 -22.75
C GLU A 321 15.55 40.78 -21.60
N PRO A 322 16.04 39.53 -21.43
CA PRO A 322 15.56 38.62 -20.38
C PRO A 322 15.71 39.19 -18.95
N ARG A 323 16.82 39.89 -18.70
CA ARG A 323 17.11 40.60 -17.44
C ARG A 323 16.69 42.07 -17.46
N ALA A 324 15.98 42.52 -18.51
CA ALA A 324 15.39 43.84 -18.49
C ALA A 324 14.43 43.88 -17.31
N SER A 325 14.76 44.73 -16.33
CA SER A 325 13.90 44.91 -15.17
C SER A 325 12.54 45.35 -15.68
N MET A 326 11.47 44.74 -15.17
CA MET A 326 10.12 45.29 -15.23
C MET A 326 10.01 46.49 -14.29
N LYS A 327 11.03 47.35 -14.27
CA LYS A 327 11.01 48.65 -13.61
C LYS A 327 10.11 49.52 -14.47
N LEU A 328 8.83 49.64 -14.11
CA LEU A 328 7.98 50.76 -14.50
C LEU A 328 6.59 50.63 -13.85
N LEU A 329 6.22 51.63 -13.03
CA LEU A 329 5.04 52.52 -13.16
C LEU A 329 4.63 53.13 -11.81
N GLY A 330 5.38 54.16 -11.36
CA GLY A 330 4.93 55.12 -10.34
C GLY A 330 4.65 54.58 -8.93
N GLU A 331 4.26 55.51 -8.04
CA GLU A 331 3.98 55.26 -6.62
C GLU A 331 2.85 54.24 -6.37
N GLU A 332 2.76 53.77 -5.12
CA GLU A 332 1.86 52.72 -4.64
C GLU A 332 0.38 52.88 -5.10
N PRO A 333 -0.29 51.76 -5.44
CA PRO A 333 0.21 50.38 -5.44
C PRO A 333 0.98 49.99 -6.72
N ASP A 334 1.96 49.09 -6.57
CA ASP A 334 2.75 48.50 -7.67
C ASP A 334 1.83 47.80 -8.70
N ARG A 335 1.65 48.44 -9.87
CA ARG A 335 0.81 47.93 -10.97
C ARG A 335 1.40 46.69 -11.65
N ARG A 336 2.66 46.32 -11.38
CA ARG A 336 3.31 45.14 -11.97
C ARG A 336 2.52 43.88 -11.68
N VAL A 337 2.04 43.72 -10.45
CA VAL A 337 1.28 42.53 -10.05
C VAL A 337 -0.03 42.41 -10.84
N ASP A 338 -0.73 43.53 -11.08
CA ASP A 338 -1.95 43.54 -11.89
C ASP A 338 -1.66 43.15 -13.35
N ILE A 339 -0.55 43.64 -13.90
CA ILE A 339 -0.10 43.32 -15.26
C ILE A 339 0.26 41.83 -15.38
N LEU A 340 1.05 41.30 -14.44
CA LEU A 340 1.43 39.88 -14.41
C LEU A 340 0.23 38.97 -14.21
N GLN A 341 -0.75 39.40 -13.41
CA GLN A 341 -2.02 38.68 -13.23
C GLN A 341 -2.80 38.62 -14.55
N GLN A 342 -2.96 39.74 -15.25
CA GLN A 342 -3.63 39.76 -16.56
C GLN A 342 -2.90 38.91 -17.60
N ALA A 343 -1.57 38.89 -17.57
CA ALA A 343 -0.76 38.01 -18.42
C ALA A 343 -1.03 36.53 -18.11
N ALA A 344 -1.02 36.15 -16.82
CA ALA A 344 -1.35 34.78 -16.40
C ALA A 344 -2.77 34.38 -16.81
N ASP A 345 -3.75 35.28 -16.68
CA ASP A 345 -5.13 35.04 -17.09
C ASP A 345 -5.24 34.78 -18.61
N ARG A 346 -4.52 35.56 -19.43
CA ARG A 346 -4.45 35.34 -20.89
C ARG A 346 -3.76 34.02 -21.25
N LEU A 347 -2.79 33.59 -20.45
CA LEU A 347 -2.15 32.27 -20.55
C LEU A 347 -3.06 31.13 -20.02
N LYS A 348 -4.28 31.44 -19.58
CA LYS A 348 -5.24 30.49 -18.99
C LYS A 348 -4.68 29.76 -17.78
N ILE A 349 -3.81 30.42 -17.03
CA ILE A 349 -3.23 29.90 -15.80
C ILE A 349 -4.23 30.10 -14.68
N SER A 350 -4.92 29.02 -14.35
CA SER A 350 -5.82 28.96 -13.21
C SER A 350 -5.08 28.42 -11.98
N THR A 351 -5.51 28.79 -10.78
CA THR A 351 -5.00 28.25 -9.50
C THR A 351 -3.52 28.58 -9.19
N TYR A 352 -3.28 29.82 -8.77
CA TYR A 352 -2.03 30.26 -8.15
C TYR A 352 -2.33 31.33 -7.08
N ASP A 353 -1.40 31.54 -6.14
CA ASP A 353 -1.49 32.64 -5.19
C ASP A 353 -0.94 33.92 -5.83
N ARG A 354 -1.73 34.99 -5.87
CA ARG A 354 -1.32 36.30 -6.39
C ARG A 354 -0.05 36.82 -5.72
N GLY A 355 0.20 36.47 -4.45
CA GLY A 355 1.42 36.84 -3.73
C GLY A 355 2.70 36.34 -4.40
N THR A 356 2.65 35.23 -5.12
CA THR A 356 3.81 34.67 -5.86
C THR A 356 4.28 35.53 -7.02
N LEU A 357 3.45 36.45 -7.49
CA LEU A 357 3.80 37.41 -8.54
C LEU A 357 4.55 38.64 -8.01
N TYR A 358 4.40 38.94 -6.71
CA TYR A 358 5.03 40.10 -6.07
C TYR A 358 6.57 40.13 -6.20
N PRO A 359 7.31 39.02 -5.92
CA PRO A 359 8.77 39.02 -6.00
C PRO A 359 9.32 39.04 -7.43
N LEU A 360 8.48 38.90 -8.46
CA LEU A 360 8.91 38.79 -9.86
C LEU A 360 9.24 40.17 -10.42
N LYS A 361 10.54 40.46 -10.60
CA LYS A 361 11.04 41.81 -10.95
C LYS A 361 11.44 41.97 -12.42
N ASP A 362 11.57 40.87 -13.15
CA ASP A 362 11.95 40.83 -14.56
C ASP A 362 11.23 39.69 -15.31
N PHE A 363 11.26 39.76 -16.64
CA PHE A 363 10.57 38.78 -17.49
C PHE A 363 11.14 37.38 -17.34
N GLU A 364 12.44 37.26 -17.05
CA GLU A 364 13.07 35.99 -16.74
C GLU A 364 12.47 35.35 -15.48
N SER A 365 12.24 36.13 -14.41
CA SER A 365 11.59 35.66 -13.18
C SER A 365 10.15 35.23 -13.44
N PHE A 366 9.40 35.96 -14.28
CA PHE A 366 8.06 35.54 -14.69
C PHE A 366 8.09 34.25 -15.51
N ARG A 367 9.04 34.09 -16.43
CA ARG A 367 9.25 32.84 -17.19
C ARG A 367 9.55 31.65 -16.26
N ARG A 368 10.46 31.84 -15.32
CA ARG A 368 10.82 30.82 -14.32
C ARG A 368 9.59 30.42 -13.49
N TRP A 369 8.78 31.39 -13.09
CA TRP A 369 7.51 31.16 -12.40
C TRP A 369 6.49 30.38 -13.25
N LEU A 370 6.38 30.66 -14.55
CA LEU A 370 5.54 29.89 -15.48
C LEU A 370 6.00 28.42 -15.57
N VAL A 371 7.31 28.19 -15.66
CA VAL A 371 7.88 26.84 -15.67
C VAL A 371 7.58 26.11 -14.35
N ALA A 372 7.75 26.78 -13.21
CA ALA A 372 7.40 26.22 -11.90
C ALA A 372 5.92 25.78 -11.83
N TRP A 373 5.00 26.64 -12.30
CA TRP A 373 3.58 26.31 -12.34
C TRP A 373 3.27 25.13 -13.28
N ARG A 374 3.88 25.10 -14.48
CA ARG A 374 3.74 23.99 -15.43
C ARG A 374 4.28 22.68 -14.86
N ALA A 375 5.41 22.72 -14.16
CA ALA A 375 6.02 21.56 -13.51
C ALA A 375 5.11 20.97 -12.43
N ARG A 376 4.47 21.82 -11.63
CA ARG A 376 3.47 21.40 -10.64
C ARG A 376 2.28 20.68 -11.30
N ASN A 377 1.73 21.25 -12.37
CA ASN A 377 0.61 20.62 -13.07
C ASN A 377 1.00 19.30 -13.74
N TYR A 378 2.20 19.24 -14.31
CA TYR A 378 2.77 18.01 -14.85
C TYR A 378 2.86 16.93 -13.77
N LEU A 379 3.36 17.27 -12.58
CA LEU A 379 3.41 16.35 -11.44
C LEU A 379 2.01 15.85 -11.03
N VAL A 380 1.04 16.75 -10.89
CA VAL A 380 -0.35 16.39 -10.56
C VAL A 380 -0.93 15.43 -11.59
N HIS A 381 -0.67 15.68 -12.88
CA HIS A 381 -1.14 14.83 -13.96
C HIS A 381 -0.51 13.42 -13.89
N ILE A 382 0.82 13.32 -13.71
CA ILE A 382 1.50 12.04 -13.56
C ILE A 382 0.94 11.24 -12.38
N LYS A 383 0.77 11.88 -11.21
CA LYS A 383 0.22 11.19 -10.03
C LYS A 383 -1.19 10.67 -10.29
N HIS A 384 -2.02 11.43 -10.99
CA HIS A 384 -3.35 10.98 -11.38
C HIS A 384 -3.27 9.75 -12.31
N GLU A 385 -2.41 9.77 -13.32
CA GLU A 385 -2.21 8.60 -14.19
C GLU A 385 -1.73 7.37 -13.43
N GLN A 386 -0.76 7.53 -12.52
CA GLN A 386 -0.25 6.43 -11.70
C GLN A 386 -1.34 5.83 -10.82
N LEU A 387 -2.17 6.67 -10.18
CA LEU A 387 -3.31 6.21 -9.38
C LEU A 387 -4.33 5.44 -10.22
N GLU A 388 -4.66 5.93 -11.41
CA GLU A 388 -5.55 5.24 -12.34
C GLU A 388 -4.98 3.90 -12.82
N ARG A 389 -3.67 3.83 -13.13
CA ARG A 389 -2.99 2.57 -13.45
C ARG A 389 -3.05 1.58 -12.28
N GLN A 390 -2.78 2.04 -11.05
CA GLN A 390 -2.88 1.20 -9.85
C GLN A 390 -4.31 0.69 -9.62
N ARG A 391 -5.31 1.55 -9.82
CA ARG A 391 -6.73 1.19 -9.73
C ARG A 391 -7.09 0.12 -10.75
N LYS A 392 -6.70 0.28 -12.02
CA LYS A 392 -6.90 -0.73 -13.08
C LYS A 392 -6.23 -2.05 -12.73
N ASN A 393 -5.00 -2.03 -12.24
CA ASN A 393 -4.28 -3.25 -11.83
C ASN A 393 -4.98 -3.98 -10.68
N LYS A 394 -5.47 -3.25 -9.66
CA LYS A 394 -6.27 -3.84 -8.58
C LYS A 394 -7.56 -4.46 -9.10
N LEU A 395 -8.27 -3.79 -10.02
CA LEU A 395 -9.48 -4.33 -10.64
C LEU A 395 -9.20 -5.60 -11.45
N MET A 396 -8.11 -5.63 -12.22
CA MET A 396 -7.68 -6.83 -12.95
C MET A 396 -7.35 -7.99 -12.00
N ALA A 397 -6.63 -7.73 -10.90
CA ALA A 397 -6.31 -8.74 -9.90
C ALA A 397 -7.58 -9.31 -9.23
N VAL A 398 -8.56 -8.44 -8.90
CA VAL A 398 -9.86 -8.88 -8.38
C VAL A 398 -10.59 -9.76 -9.40
N HIS A 399 -10.59 -9.36 -10.67
CA HIS A 399 -11.21 -10.14 -11.74
C HIS A 399 -10.55 -11.52 -11.91
N GLN A 400 -9.22 -11.60 -11.88
CA GLN A 400 -8.47 -12.85 -11.93
C GLN A 400 -8.81 -13.77 -10.74
N VAL A 401 -8.89 -13.23 -9.52
CA VAL A 401 -9.29 -14.01 -8.34
C VAL A 401 -10.73 -14.53 -8.47
N GLN A 402 -11.65 -13.73 -9.03
CA GLN A 402 -13.02 -14.17 -9.29
C GLN A 402 -13.08 -15.30 -10.33
N GLN A 403 -12.34 -15.18 -11.42
CA GLN A 403 -12.22 -16.23 -12.43
C GLN A 403 -11.63 -17.52 -11.85
N ALA A 404 -10.56 -17.42 -11.07
CA ALA A 404 -9.94 -18.56 -10.39
C ALA A 404 -10.92 -19.24 -9.41
N ARG A 405 -11.72 -18.47 -8.67
CA ARG A 405 -12.79 -19.00 -7.80
C ARG A 405 -13.89 -19.69 -8.60
N ALA A 406 -14.29 -19.13 -9.74
CA ALA A 406 -15.30 -19.74 -10.61
C ALA A 406 -14.79 -21.08 -11.18
N ALA A 407 -13.56 -21.11 -11.69
CA ALA A 407 -12.91 -22.33 -12.17
C ALA A 407 -12.77 -23.37 -11.05
N GLY A 408 -12.37 -22.96 -9.84
CA GLY A 408 -12.29 -23.84 -8.67
C GLY A 408 -13.65 -24.42 -8.27
N LYS A 409 -14.73 -23.63 -8.31
CA LYS A 409 -16.10 -24.12 -8.09
C LYS A 409 -16.52 -25.14 -9.15
N GLU A 410 -16.14 -24.93 -10.41
CA GLU A 410 -16.45 -25.86 -11.49
C GLU A 410 -15.69 -27.18 -11.35
N ILE A 411 -14.39 -27.12 -11.03
CA ILE A 411 -13.58 -28.31 -10.71
C ILE A 411 -14.18 -29.06 -9.52
N GLY A 412 -14.57 -28.37 -8.46
CA GLY A 412 -15.25 -28.96 -7.31
C GLY A 412 -16.56 -29.66 -7.66
N ARG A 413 -17.38 -29.06 -8.55
CA ARG A 413 -18.60 -29.69 -9.08
C ARG A 413 -18.28 -30.96 -9.89
N ARG A 414 -17.28 -30.92 -10.78
CA ARG A 414 -16.84 -32.08 -11.58
C ARG A 414 -16.32 -33.23 -10.70
N LEU A 415 -15.52 -32.92 -9.67
CA LEU A 415 -15.03 -33.91 -8.71
C LEU A 415 -16.17 -34.54 -7.89
N LYS A 416 -17.14 -33.74 -7.44
CA LYS A 416 -18.33 -34.24 -6.73
C LYS A 416 -19.16 -35.19 -7.60
N GLN A 417 -19.39 -34.83 -8.87
CA GLN A 417 -20.08 -35.70 -9.83
C GLN A 417 -19.30 -36.99 -10.10
N ARG A 418 -17.97 -36.93 -10.24
CA ARG A 418 -17.12 -38.10 -10.43
C ARG A 418 -17.17 -39.04 -9.20
N ARG A 419 -17.10 -38.48 -7.99
CA ARG A 419 -17.22 -39.22 -6.71
C ARG A 419 -18.60 -39.88 -6.54
N GLN A 420 -19.67 -39.20 -6.96
CA GLN A 420 -21.02 -39.80 -6.96
C GLN A 420 -21.15 -40.96 -7.97
N ARG A 421 -20.58 -40.82 -9.17
CA ARG A 421 -20.57 -41.88 -10.19
C ARG A 421 -19.74 -43.09 -9.74
N THR A 422 -18.55 -42.88 -9.18
CA THR A 422 -17.72 -43.97 -8.64
C THR A 422 -18.37 -44.63 -7.43
N GLY A 423 -18.97 -43.86 -6.52
CA GLY A 423 -19.73 -44.40 -5.39
C GLY A 423 -20.94 -45.25 -5.83
N ARG A 424 -21.66 -44.85 -6.88
CA ARG A 424 -22.74 -45.66 -7.46
C ARG A 424 -22.22 -46.94 -8.12
N ARG A 425 -21.12 -46.86 -8.88
CA ARG A 425 -20.49 -48.05 -9.49
C ARG A 425 -19.96 -49.04 -8.45
N LEU A 426 -19.35 -48.53 -7.37
CA LEU A 426 -18.84 -49.36 -6.28
C LEU A 426 -19.98 -50.07 -5.53
N LYS A 427 -21.06 -49.34 -5.21
CA LYS A 427 -22.27 -49.93 -4.60
C LYS A 427 -22.91 -50.99 -5.51
N LEU A 428 -22.97 -50.75 -6.81
CA LEU A 428 -23.49 -51.71 -7.78
C LEU A 428 -22.62 -52.97 -7.85
N TRP A 429 -21.29 -52.82 -7.90
CA TRP A 429 -20.36 -53.94 -7.87
C TRP A 429 -20.45 -54.76 -6.59
N LEU A 430 -20.53 -54.09 -5.43
CA LEU A 430 -20.69 -54.75 -4.14
C LEU A 430 -21.98 -55.59 -4.09
N LEU A 431 -23.08 -55.04 -4.63
CA LEU A 431 -24.37 -55.72 -4.68
C LEU A 431 -24.33 -56.93 -5.62
N VAL A 432 -23.71 -56.80 -6.80
CA VAL A 432 -23.49 -57.91 -7.74
C VAL A 432 -22.64 -59.02 -7.10
N THR A 433 -21.56 -58.67 -6.39
CA THR A 433 -20.72 -59.67 -5.70
C THR A 433 -21.46 -60.38 -4.57
N ILE A 434 -22.29 -59.67 -3.78
CA ILE A 434 -23.09 -60.28 -2.73
C ILE A 434 -24.10 -61.26 -3.33
N VAL A 435 -24.79 -60.87 -4.40
CA VAL A 435 -25.75 -61.74 -5.10
C VAL A 435 -25.04 -62.97 -5.68
N ALA A 436 -23.86 -62.81 -6.28
CA ALA A 436 -23.08 -63.92 -6.82
C ALA A 436 -22.62 -64.90 -5.72
N VAL A 437 -22.17 -64.39 -4.57
CA VAL A 437 -21.79 -65.23 -3.41
C VAL A 437 -23.00 -65.97 -2.86
N LEU A 438 -24.14 -65.30 -2.69
CA LEU A 438 -25.37 -65.93 -2.22
C LEU A 438 -25.88 -67.00 -3.19
N ALA A 439 -25.79 -66.73 -4.50
CA ALA A 439 -26.11 -67.72 -5.53
C ALA A 439 -25.16 -68.92 -5.48
N GLY A 440 -23.85 -68.69 -5.31
CA GLY A 440 -22.85 -69.75 -5.14
C GLY A 440 -23.11 -70.61 -3.90
N VAL A 441 -23.45 -70.00 -2.76
CA VAL A 441 -23.82 -70.72 -1.53
C VAL A 441 -25.12 -71.51 -1.73
N ALA A 442 -26.12 -70.96 -2.42
CA ALA A 442 -27.36 -71.66 -2.71
C ALA A 442 -27.13 -72.88 -3.63
N ILE A 443 -26.29 -72.75 -4.66
CA ILE A 443 -25.90 -73.86 -5.55
C ILE A 443 -25.14 -74.93 -4.75
N PHE A 444 -24.16 -74.54 -3.93
CA PHE A 444 -23.42 -75.48 -3.09
C PHE A 444 -24.33 -76.24 -2.13
N LEU A 445 -25.25 -75.54 -1.48
CA LEU A 445 -26.24 -76.16 -0.60
C LEU A 445 -27.19 -77.06 -1.38
N ALA A 446 -27.63 -76.71 -2.59
CA ALA A 446 -28.52 -77.56 -3.39
C ALA A 446 -27.84 -78.85 -3.86
N VAL A 447 -26.54 -78.80 -4.19
CA VAL A 447 -25.78 -79.94 -4.74
C VAL A 447 -25.21 -80.85 -3.64
N TYR A 448 -24.73 -80.30 -2.53
CA TYR A 448 -23.99 -81.07 -1.50
C TYR A 448 -24.54 -80.92 -0.08
N GLY A 449 -25.53 -80.06 0.11
CA GLY A 449 -26.07 -79.81 1.44
C GLY A 449 -26.81 -81.01 2.01
N ASP A 450 -27.28 -81.93 1.17
CA ASP A 450 -27.88 -83.19 1.59
C ASP A 450 -26.85 -84.05 2.33
N LEU A 451 -25.61 -84.18 1.83
CA LEU A 451 -24.50 -84.86 2.50
C LEU A 451 -24.01 -84.10 3.73
N LEU A 452 -23.89 -82.78 3.64
CA LEU A 452 -23.35 -81.95 4.73
C LEU A 452 -24.30 -81.89 5.93
N LEU A 453 -25.60 -81.74 5.70
CA LEU A 453 -26.63 -81.60 6.75
C LEU A 453 -27.21 -82.94 7.21
N ASP A 454 -26.85 -84.06 6.57
CA ASP A 454 -27.23 -85.40 7.03
C ASP A 454 -26.76 -85.65 8.47
N SER A 455 -27.46 -86.49 9.21
CA SER A 455 -26.98 -87.00 10.50
C SER A 455 -27.65 -88.33 10.80
N PHE A 456 -26.86 -89.35 11.11
CA PHE A 456 -27.38 -90.66 11.48
C PHE A 456 -26.43 -91.39 12.42
N SER A 457 -26.96 -92.36 13.14
CA SER A 457 -26.18 -93.28 13.96
C SER A 457 -26.77 -94.67 13.81
N GLY A 458 -25.95 -95.66 13.51
CA GLY A 458 -26.43 -97.01 13.23
C GLY A 458 -25.31 -98.01 13.04
N ARG A 459 -25.64 -99.29 12.95
CA ARG A 459 -24.66 -100.36 12.79
C ARG A 459 -24.26 -100.49 11.32
N LEU A 460 -22.96 -100.43 11.02
CA LEU A 460 -22.47 -100.64 9.65
C LEU A 460 -22.61 -102.12 9.28
N LEU A 461 -23.45 -102.42 8.30
CA LEU A 461 -23.72 -103.80 7.88
C LEU A 461 -22.73 -104.27 6.82
N ARG A 462 -22.52 -103.46 5.78
CA ARG A 462 -21.64 -103.78 4.66
C ARG A 462 -21.16 -102.53 3.94
N ILE A 463 -20.12 -102.70 3.12
CA ILE A 463 -19.59 -101.67 2.23
C ILE A 463 -19.79 -102.17 0.79
N ASP A 464 -20.62 -101.48 0.02
CA ASP A 464 -20.95 -101.83 -1.36
C ASP A 464 -20.11 -100.96 -2.30
N CYS A 465 -19.16 -101.57 -3.02
CA CYS A 465 -18.32 -100.90 -4.02
C CYS A 465 -18.73 -101.33 -5.44
N ARG A 466 -18.99 -100.35 -6.31
CA ARG A 466 -19.24 -100.60 -7.74
C ARG A 466 -17.92 -100.65 -8.52
N PRO A 467 -17.89 -101.28 -9.71
CA PRO A 467 -16.66 -101.44 -10.51
C PRO A 467 -15.97 -100.12 -10.86
N ASP A 468 -16.74 -99.04 -11.09
CA ASP A 468 -16.21 -97.73 -11.51
C ASP A 468 -16.04 -96.74 -10.35
N SER A 469 -15.38 -97.16 -9.27
CA SER A 469 -14.77 -96.34 -8.20
C SER A 469 -15.65 -95.66 -7.12
N ALA A 470 -16.97 -95.86 -7.09
CA ALA A 470 -17.81 -95.36 -5.98
C ALA A 470 -18.16 -96.48 -4.97
N CYS A 471 -17.69 -96.35 -3.73
CA CYS A 471 -18.09 -97.19 -2.60
C CYS A 471 -19.16 -96.51 -1.74
N SER A 472 -20.02 -97.28 -1.09
CA SER A 472 -21.05 -96.78 -0.18
C SER A 472 -21.16 -97.64 1.07
N LEU A 473 -21.42 -96.99 2.20
CA LEU A 473 -21.66 -97.62 3.50
C LEU A 473 -23.16 -97.91 3.63
N VAL A 474 -23.53 -99.16 3.93
CA VAL A 474 -24.91 -99.54 4.23
C VAL A 474 -25.07 -99.68 5.73
N VAL A 475 -25.89 -98.81 6.32
CA VAL A 475 -25.98 -98.62 7.77
C VAL A 475 -27.38 -98.90 8.26
N ASP A 476 -27.52 -99.81 9.20
CA ASP A 476 -28.79 -100.07 9.86
C ASP A 476 -29.00 -99.08 11.01
N THR A 477 -30.01 -98.23 10.86
CA THR A 477 -30.38 -97.22 11.87
C THR A 477 -31.65 -97.60 12.64
N GLY A 478 -32.19 -98.80 12.40
CA GLY A 478 -33.37 -99.34 13.05
C GLY A 478 -34.60 -98.42 12.95
N ALA A 479 -35.39 -98.37 14.03
CA ALA A 479 -36.61 -97.57 14.11
C ALA A 479 -36.40 -96.06 13.87
N ALA A 480 -35.18 -95.55 14.02
CA ALA A 480 -34.85 -94.16 13.69
C ALA A 480 -34.82 -93.92 12.18
N GLY A 481 -34.31 -94.88 11.40
CA GLY A 481 -34.32 -94.87 9.94
C GLY A 481 -35.72 -94.95 9.35
N GLU A 482 -36.57 -95.83 9.88
CA GLU A 482 -37.97 -95.95 9.45
C GLU A 482 -38.77 -94.67 9.72
N LYS A 483 -38.64 -94.10 10.93
CA LYS A 483 -39.27 -92.79 11.25
C LYS A 483 -38.77 -91.68 10.33
N ARG A 484 -37.49 -91.71 9.96
CA ARG A 484 -36.89 -90.74 9.05
C ARG A 484 -37.44 -90.90 7.63
N TYR A 485 -37.59 -92.13 7.13
CA TYR A 485 -38.25 -92.41 5.86
C TYR A 485 -39.71 -91.92 5.83
N GLN A 486 -40.47 -92.15 6.91
CA GLN A 486 -41.88 -91.73 7.02
C GLN A 486 -42.07 -90.20 6.98
N ARG A 487 -41.07 -89.41 7.41
CA ARG A 487 -41.13 -87.92 7.33
C ARG A 487 -41.27 -87.39 5.90
N ARG A 488 -40.91 -88.19 4.88
CA ARG A 488 -41.15 -87.84 3.45
C ARG A 488 -42.63 -87.72 3.09
N PHE A 489 -43.53 -88.20 3.95
CA PHE A 489 -44.99 -88.14 3.80
C PHE A 489 -45.66 -87.19 4.81
N SER A 490 -44.90 -86.32 5.49
CA SER A 490 -45.42 -85.28 6.40
C SER A 490 -46.50 -84.41 5.72
N SER A 491 -47.45 -83.84 6.46
CA SER A 491 -48.46 -82.93 5.88
C SER A 491 -47.85 -81.57 5.46
N SER A 492 -46.79 -81.11 6.12
CA SER A 492 -46.12 -79.85 5.78
C SER A 492 -45.33 -79.95 4.47
N ALA A 493 -45.66 -79.08 3.50
CA ALA A 493 -45.01 -79.06 2.19
C ALA A 493 -43.49 -78.80 2.30
N TRP A 494 -43.09 -77.87 3.17
CA TRP A 494 -41.67 -77.55 3.42
C TRP A 494 -40.92 -78.70 4.09
N GLN A 495 -41.51 -79.35 5.10
CA GLN A 495 -40.88 -80.51 5.74
C GLN A 495 -40.79 -81.71 4.81
N ARG A 496 -41.79 -81.92 3.93
CA ARG A 496 -41.72 -82.95 2.89
C ARG A 496 -40.61 -82.71 1.88
N LEU A 497 -40.48 -81.48 1.36
CA LEU A 497 -39.42 -81.14 0.41
C LEU A 497 -38.04 -81.32 1.03
N PHE A 498 -37.84 -80.80 2.24
CA PHE A 498 -36.56 -80.92 2.95
C PHE A 498 -36.24 -82.38 3.31
N ALA A 499 -37.20 -83.15 3.82
CA ALA A 499 -37.00 -84.56 4.12
C ALA A 499 -36.75 -85.39 2.86
N ARG A 500 -37.47 -85.14 1.75
CA ARG A 500 -37.21 -85.83 0.48
C ARG A 500 -35.83 -85.51 -0.08
N TRP A 501 -35.37 -84.28 0.06
CA TRP A 501 -34.06 -83.86 -0.42
C TRP A 501 -32.92 -84.43 0.43
N LEU A 502 -33.03 -84.36 1.76
CA LEU A 502 -31.98 -84.78 2.69
C LEU A 502 -31.93 -86.30 2.89
N ASP A 503 -33.08 -86.97 2.78
CA ASP A 503 -33.21 -88.36 3.16
C ASP A 503 -33.19 -89.33 1.98
N GLN A 504 -32.91 -88.92 0.73
CA GLN A 504 -32.93 -89.80 -0.47
C GLN A 504 -32.20 -91.14 -0.28
N ARG A 505 -31.19 -91.14 0.60
CA ARG A 505 -30.33 -92.27 0.98
C ARG A 505 -30.93 -93.28 1.96
N VAL A 506 -32.08 -92.97 2.55
CA VAL A 506 -32.77 -93.86 3.50
C VAL A 506 -33.76 -94.74 2.73
N GLY A 507 -33.59 -96.06 2.82
CA GLY A 507 -34.49 -97.07 2.27
C GLY A 507 -35.77 -97.23 3.11
N ARG A 508 -36.77 -97.90 2.52
CA ARG A 508 -38.04 -98.21 3.20
C ARG A 508 -37.84 -99.15 4.40
N ASP A 509 -36.79 -99.94 4.34
CA ASP A 509 -36.27 -100.87 5.35
C ASP A 509 -35.49 -100.19 6.48
N GLY A 510 -35.37 -98.86 6.47
CA GLY A 510 -34.66 -98.11 7.51
C GLY A 510 -33.13 -98.13 7.38
N LEU A 511 -32.61 -98.75 6.31
CA LEU A 511 -31.18 -98.74 5.99
C LEU A 511 -30.79 -97.41 5.34
N VAL A 512 -29.64 -96.87 5.74
CA VAL A 512 -29.05 -95.65 5.16
C VAL A 512 -27.86 -96.04 4.30
N THR A 513 -27.92 -95.67 3.02
CA THR A 513 -26.81 -95.88 2.06
C THR A 513 -26.01 -94.58 1.91
N TYR A 514 -24.82 -94.51 2.51
CA TYR A 514 -23.99 -93.31 2.50
C TYR A 514 -22.80 -93.44 1.52
N PRO A 515 -22.68 -92.59 0.49
CA PRO A 515 -21.58 -92.68 -0.46
C PRO A 515 -20.25 -92.21 0.16
N LEU A 516 -19.15 -92.86 -0.19
CA LEU A 516 -17.78 -92.47 0.16
C LEU A 516 -17.13 -91.60 -0.91
N ASP A 517 -17.77 -91.41 -2.06
CA ASP A 517 -17.30 -90.49 -3.09
C ASP A 517 -17.79 -89.07 -2.77
N LEU A 518 -16.98 -88.32 -2.02
CA LEU A 518 -17.32 -86.99 -1.55
C LEU A 518 -16.58 -85.93 -2.39
N PRO A 519 -17.17 -84.74 -2.59
CA PRO A 519 -16.68 -83.75 -3.55
C PRO A 519 -15.24 -83.26 -3.37
N CYS A 520 -14.67 -83.35 -2.16
CA CYS A 520 -13.32 -82.86 -1.86
C CYS A 520 -12.37 -83.95 -1.31
N SER A 521 -12.85 -85.18 -1.11
CA SER A 521 -12.09 -86.28 -0.52
C SER A 521 -12.85 -87.61 -0.65
N SER A 522 -12.30 -88.60 -1.33
CA SER A 522 -12.94 -89.92 -1.43
C SER A 522 -12.15 -90.93 -0.59
N PRO A 523 -12.46 -91.09 0.71
CA PRO A 523 -11.72 -92.01 1.56
C PRO A 523 -11.86 -93.44 1.08
N ALA A 524 -10.82 -94.22 1.34
CA ALA A 524 -10.78 -95.60 0.92
C ALA A 524 -11.83 -96.40 1.71
N ALA A 525 -12.49 -97.34 1.04
CA ALA A 525 -13.38 -98.30 1.71
C ALA A 525 -12.66 -99.06 2.84
N ASP A 526 -11.35 -99.25 2.70
CA ASP A 526 -10.48 -99.89 3.70
C ASP A 526 -10.50 -99.17 5.06
N ASP A 527 -10.63 -97.85 5.08
CA ASP A 527 -10.67 -97.06 6.32
C ASP A 527 -11.90 -97.43 7.19
N PHE A 528 -12.97 -97.91 6.56
CA PHE A 528 -14.22 -98.28 7.20
C PHE A 528 -14.40 -99.80 7.41
N ARG A 529 -13.52 -100.65 6.85
CA ARG A 529 -13.58 -102.11 7.09
C ARG A 529 -13.49 -102.49 8.58
N PRO A 530 -12.65 -101.85 9.43
CA PRO A 530 -12.61 -102.11 10.87
C PRO A 530 -13.91 -101.78 11.64
N CYS A 531 -14.83 -101.07 10.98
CA CYS A 531 -16.11 -100.63 11.52
C CYS A 531 -17.27 -101.57 11.16
N LEU A 532 -17.04 -102.58 10.32
CA LEU A 532 -18.07 -103.56 9.98
C LEU A 532 -18.60 -104.24 11.25
N GLY A 533 -19.92 -104.21 11.42
CA GLY A 533 -20.61 -104.71 12.60
C GLY A 533 -20.53 -103.81 13.83
N LYS A 534 -19.90 -102.63 13.79
CA LYS A 534 -19.90 -101.61 14.85
C LYS A 534 -20.85 -100.46 14.53
N THR A 535 -21.18 -99.66 15.55
CA THR A 535 -21.99 -98.44 15.37
C THR A 535 -21.13 -97.35 14.73
N ILE A 536 -21.65 -96.63 13.76
CA ILE A 536 -21.01 -95.46 13.16
C ILE A 536 -21.92 -94.22 13.33
N HIS A 537 -21.30 -93.05 13.49
CA HIS A 537 -21.99 -91.78 13.75
C HIS A 537 -21.63 -90.73 12.70
N LYS A 538 -22.61 -90.21 11.99
CA LYS A 538 -22.48 -89.09 11.06
C LYS A 538 -23.06 -87.84 11.70
N HIS A 539 -22.22 -86.83 11.94
CA HIS A 539 -22.63 -85.53 12.47
C HIS A 539 -22.92 -84.51 11.36
N ARG A 540 -23.76 -83.53 11.64
CA ARG A 540 -24.00 -82.40 10.73
C ARG A 540 -22.71 -81.61 10.54
N PHE A 541 -22.51 -81.06 9.35
CA PHE A 541 -21.32 -80.31 8.94
C PHE A 541 -20.02 -81.11 8.86
N HIS A 542 -20.07 -82.42 9.12
CA HIS A 542 -18.99 -83.35 8.84
C HIS A 542 -19.38 -84.24 7.66
N LEU A 543 -18.46 -84.39 6.71
CA LEU A 543 -18.66 -85.21 5.50
C LEU A 543 -18.38 -86.70 5.74
N LEU A 544 -17.76 -87.07 6.86
CA LEU A 544 -17.41 -88.46 7.14
C LEU A 544 -18.05 -88.96 8.43
N PRO A 545 -18.64 -90.18 8.41
CA PRO A 545 -19.07 -90.84 9.62
C PRO A 545 -17.86 -91.32 10.43
N VAL A 546 -18.00 -91.34 11.75
CA VAL A 546 -16.97 -91.75 12.70
C VAL A 546 -17.35 -93.10 13.32
N CYS A 547 -16.37 -93.98 13.47
CA CYS A 547 -16.55 -95.31 14.03
C CYS A 547 -16.72 -95.29 15.55
N GLY A 548 -17.82 -95.83 16.06
CA GLY A 548 -18.14 -95.94 17.48
C GLY A 548 -17.45 -97.14 18.13
N GLY A 549 -16.36 -96.88 18.86
CA GLY A 549 -15.64 -97.87 19.65
C GLY A 549 -14.23 -97.42 20.02
N ARG A 550 -14.07 -96.90 21.25
CA ARG A 550 -12.87 -96.29 21.86
C ARG A 550 -12.30 -95.07 21.13
N ALA A 551 -12.50 -93.92 21.79
CA ALA A 551 -11.82 -92.65 21.52
C ALA A 551 -10.30 -92.81 21.56
N GLY A 552 -9.66 -92.70 20.40
CA GLY A 552 -8.29 -92.21 20.28
C GLY A 552 -8.35 -90.73 19.91
N ARG A 553 -7.98 -89.85 20.84
CA ARG A 553 -7.65 -88.45 20.52
C ARG A 553 -6.39 -88.46 19.66
N GLN A 554 -6.51 -88.07 18.39
CA GLN A 554 -5.49 -87.50 17.49
C GLN A 554 -6.25 -87.31 16.15
N GLN A 555 -6.36 -86.13 15.53
CA GLN A 555 -5.85 -84.78 15.74
C GLN A 555 -6.93 -83.81 15.28
#